data_AF-A0A1F6S8M0-F1
#
_entry.id   AF-A0A1F6S8M0-F1
#
_cell.length_a   1.000
_cell.length_b   1.000
_cell.length_c   1.000
_cell.angle_alpha   90.00
_cell.angle_beta   90.00
_cell.angle_gamma   90.00
#
_symmetry.space_group_name_H-M   'P 1'
#
loop_
_entity.id
_entity.type
_entity.pdbx_description
1 polymer ?
#
loop_
_entity_poly.entity_id
_entity_poly.type
_entity_poly.pdbx_seq_one_letter_code
_entity_poly.pdbx_strand_id
1 'polypeptide(L)'
;TPGIARGKHAHTDLEQIIVCVNGSCKFLLDDGIRKEIVELSRPDLGLYIGKNMWREMFDFSHGCVLMVLANKHYDENEYIRDYDKFLKEIIT
;
A
#
# COMPACT_ATOMS: atom_id res chain seq x y z
N THR A 1 7.94 5.50 -13.56
CA THR A 1 9.18 6.30 -13.52
C THR A 1 10.18 5.54 -12.68
N PRO A 2 11.25 5.00 -13.28
CA PRO A 2 12.24 4.21 -12.54
C PRO A 2 12.78 5.02 -11.35
N GLY A 3 12.82 4.41 -10.16
CA GLY A 3 13.37 5.03 -8.94
C GLY A 3 12.39 5.85 -8.08
N ILE A 4 11.11 6.00 -8.45
CA ILE A 4 10.13 6.69 -7.57
C ILE A 4 9.43 5.68 -6.67
N ALA A 5 9.67 5.78 -5.36
CA ALA A 5 8.83 5.14 -4.35
C ALA A 5 7.62 6.04 -4.02
N ARG A 6 6.45 5.42 -3.91
CA ARG A 6 5.18 6.03 -3.49
C ARG A 6 4.68 5.32 -2.23
N GLY A 7 3.65 5.85 -1.59
CA GLY A 7 3.18 5.31 -0.31
C GLY A 7 3.95 5.95 0.84
N LYS A 8 4.45 5.15 1.78
CA LYS A 8 5.06 5.58 3.06
C LYS A 8 4.04 6.13 4.04
N HIS A 9 2.96 5.38 4.20
CA HIS A 9 1.96 5.64 5.21
C HIS A 9 1.12 4.39 5.47
N ALA A 10 0.48 4.38 6.62
CA ALA A 10 -0.62 3.49 6.93
C ALA A 10 -1.96 4.25 6.93
N HIS A 11 -3.05 3.48 6.99
CA HIS A 11 -4.38 3.99 7.27
C HIS A 11 -4.96 3.30 8.50
N THR A 12 -5.67 4.05 9.34
CA THR A 12 -6.30 3.53 10.56
C THR A 12 -7.47 2.59 10.27
N ASP A 13 -8.34 2.95 9.31
CA ASP A 13 -9.61 2.23 9.08
C ASP A 13 -9.94 1.95 7.60
N LEU A 14 -9.11 2.45 6.67
CA LEU A 14 -9.26 2.21 5.23
C LEU A 14 -8.88 0.78 4.86
N GLU A 15 -9.74 0.12 4.08
CA GLU A 15 -9.44 -1.16 3.43
C GLU A 15 -9.40 -0.96 1.91
N GLN A 16 -8.51 -1.68 1.24
CA GLN A 16 -8.27 -1.52 -0.18
C GLN A 16 -8.09 -2.85 -0.91
N ILE A 17 -8.56 -2.91 -2.15
CA ILE A 17 -8.14 -3.92 -3.12
C ILE A 17 -7.39 -3.21 -4.23
N ILE A 18 -6.16 -3.65 -4.49
CA ILE A 18 -5.28 -3.07 -5.50
C ILE A 18 -5.03 -4.08 -6.59
N VAL A 19 -5.24 -3.67 -7.84
CA VAL A 19 -4.99 -4.48 -9.05
C VAL A 19 -4.02 -3.73 -9.95
N CYS A 20 -2.96 -4.41 -10.39
CA CYS A 20 -2.10 -3.89 -11.45
C CYS A 20 -2.70 -4.22 -12.80
N VAL A 21 -3.37 -3.25 -13.41
CA VAL A 21 -4.12 -3.44 -14.67
C VAL A 21 -3.21 -3.32 -15.90
N ASN A 22 -2.02 -2.73 -15.76
CA ASN A 22 -0.99 -2.70 -16.78
C ASN A 22 0.40 -2.57 -16.14
N GLY A 23 1.38 -3.30 -16.66
CA GLY A 23 2.76 -3.25 -16.17
C GLY A 23 2.99 -4.06 -14.90
N SER A 24 3.93 -3.61 -14.07
CA SER A 24 4.22 -4.22 -12.77
C SER A 24 4.74 -3.22 -11.73
N CYS A 25 4.63 -3.59 -10.46
CA CYS A 25 5.26 -2.90 -9.33
C CYS A 25 5.36 -3.84 -8.12
N LYS A 26 6.08 -3.40 -7.09
CA LYS A 26 6.18 -4.10 -5.79
C LYS A 26 5.57 -3.27 -4.68
N PHE A 27 4.99 -3.98 -3.71
CA PHE A 27 4.50 -3.44 -2.45
C PHE A 27 5.34 -4.01 -1.31
N LEU A 28 5.90 -3.14 -0.46
CA LEU A 28 6.32 -3.50 0.88
C LEU A 28 5.12 -3.31 1.80
N LEU A 29 4.71 -4.36 2.48
CA LEU A 29 3.64 -4.35 3.47
C LEU A 29 4.25 -4.62 4.83
N ASP A 30 3.82 -3.87 5.84
CA ASP A 30 4.34 -3.93 7.19
C ASP A 30 3.18 -3.78 8.17
N ASP A 31 2.96 -4.80 9.00
CA ASP A 31 1.91 -4.84 10.03
C ASP A 31 2.41 -4.36 11.40
N GLY A 32 3.64 -3.83 11.46
CA GLY A 32 4.36 -3.43 12.67
C GLY A 32 5.18 -4.55 13.31
N ILE A 33 4.98 -5.81 12.89
CA ILE A 33 5.69 -6.98 13.41
C ILE A 33 6.50 -7.65 12.29
N ARG A 34 5.88 -7.83 11.11
CA ARG A 34 6.42 -8.51 9.95
C ARG A 34 6.36 -7.60 8.75
N LYS A 35 7.33 -7.79 7.86
CA LYS A 35 7.40 -7.11 6.57
C LYS A 35 7.40 -8.14 5.46
N GLU A 36 6.60 -7.90 4.44
CA GLU A 36 6.52 -8.74 3.26
C GLU A 36 6.57 -7.89 1.99
N ILE A 37 7.18 -8.45 0.94
CA ILE A 37 7.20 -7.83 -0.38
C ILE A 37 6.30 -8.64 -1.30
N VAL A 38 5.32 -7.99 -1.91
CA VAL A 38 4.41 -8.57 -2.89
C VAL A 38 4.61 -7.90 -4.24
N GLU A 39 4.80 -8.69 -5.29
CA GLU A 39 4.81 -8.21 -6.67
C GLU A 39 3.40 -8.29 -7.28
N LEU A 40 2.96 -7.20 -7.90
CA LEU A 40 1.77 -7.18 -8.75
C LEU A 40 2.20 -6.97 -10.19
N SER A 41 1.96 -7.97 -11.02
CA SER A 41 2.30 -7.98 -12.45
C SER A 41 1.22 -8.65 -13.31
N ARG A 42 0.09 -9.00 -12.71
CA ARG A 42 -1.03 -9.67 -13.39
C ARG A 42 -2.36 -8.99 -13.05
N PRO A 43 -3.22 -8.72 -14.05
CA PRO A 43 -4.49 -8.03 -13.83
C PRO A 43 -5.59 -8.92 -13.24
N ASP A 44 -5.39 -10.24 -13.18
CA ASP A 44 -6.31 -11.22 -12.59
C ASP A 44 -6.05 -11.49 -11.10
N LEU A 45 -5.06 -10.80 -10.51
CA LEU A 45 -4.73 -10.88 -9.09
C LEU A 45 -4.96 -9.53 -8.40
N GLY A 46 -5.63 -9.56 -7.26
CA GLY A 46 -5.83 -8.42 -6.39
C GLY A 46 -5.06 -8.56 -5.10
N LEU A 47 -4.37 -7.50 -4.68
CA LEU A 47 -3.81 -7.36 -3.34
C LEU A 47 -4.84 -6.70 -2.43
N TYR A 48 -5.33 -7.46 -1.46
CA TYR A 48 -6.12 -6.89 -0.37
C TYR A 48 -5.18 -6.32 0.70
N ILE A 49 -5.42 -5.07 1.08
CA ILE A 49 -4.73 -4.37 2.15
C ILE A 49 -5.78 -3.96 3.18
N GLY A 50 -5.72 -4.58 4.34
CA GLY A 50 -6.59 -4.25 5.46
C GLY A 50 -6.16 -2.98 6.20
N LYS A 51 -6.89 -2.69 7.27
CA LYS A 51 -6.62 -1.61 8.21
C LYS A 51 -5.24 -1.76 8.84
N ASN A 52 -4.67 -0.66 9.31
CA ASN A 52 -3.45 -0.63 10.10
C ASN A 52 -2.24 -1.30 9.42
N MET A 53 -2.14 -1.16 8.10
CA MET A 53 -1.02 -1.69 7.31
C MET A 53 -0.19 -0.53 6.75
N TRP A 54 1.09 -0.47 7.13
CA TRP A 54 2.03 0.42 6.46
C TRP A 54 2.37 -0.14 5.10
N ARG A 55 2.40 0.73 4.08
CA ARG A 55 2.71 0.30 2.73
C ARG A 55 3.57 1.27 1.95
N GLU A 56 4.47 0.70 1.16
CA GLU A 56 5.29 1.40 0.19
C GLU A 56 5.17 0.72 -1.16
N MET A 57 5.11 1.52 -2.22
CA MET A 57 5.02 1.04 -3.60
C MET A 57 6.26 1.49 -4.35
N PHE A 58 6.94 0.57 -5.02
CA PHE A 58 8.20 0.85 -5.71
C PHE A 58 8.40 -0.07 -6.92
N ASP A 59 9.53 0.08 -7.61
CA ASP A 59 9.89 -0.69 -8.82
C ASP A 59 8.80 -0.67 -9.91
N PHE A 60 8.13 0.48 -10.12
CA PHE A 60 7.12 0.61 -11.16
C PHE A 60 7.73 0.46 -12.57
N SER A 61 7.21 -0.49 -13.34
CA SER A 61 7.53 -0.61 -14.77
C SER A 61 7.13 0.65 -15.54
N HIS A 62 7.70 0.84 -16.73
CA HIS A 62 7.24 1.90 -17.63
C HIS A 62 5.76 1.66 -17.98
N GLY A 63 4.94 2.72 -17.92
CA GLY A 63 3.50 2.63 -18.18
C GLY A 63 2.68 1.86 -17.12
N CYS A 64 3.22 1.59 -15.93
CA CYS A 64 2.48 0.89 -14.88
C CYS A 64 1.20 1.66 -14.46
N VAL A 65 0.08 0.95 -14.38
CA VAL A 65 -1.22 1.48 -13.96
C VAL A 65 -1.78 0.60 -12.83
N LEU A 66 -2.10 1.24 -11.71
CA LEU A 66 -2.77 0.62 -10.56
C LEU A 66 -4.22 1.09 -10.49
N MET A 67 -5.14 0.14 -10.36
CA MET A 67 -6.51 0.40 -9.95
C MET A 67 -6.62 0.11 -8.45
N VAL A 68 -7.18 1.06 -7.71
CA VAL A 68 -7.36 0.96 -6.26
C VAL A 68 -8.84 1.13 -5.94
N LEU A 69 -9.45 0.07 -5.40
CA LEU A 69 -10.80 0.11 -4.83
C LEU A 69 -10.67 0.34 -3.34
N ALA A 70 -11.42 1.30 -2.80
CA ALA A 70 -11.39 1.68 -1.39
C ALA A 70 -12.79 1.59 -0.79
N ASN A 71 -12.90 1.11 0.45
CA ASN A 71 -14.19 1.01 1.15
C ASN A 71 -14.69 2.33 1.74
N LYS A 72 -13.89 3.41 1.67
CA LYS A 72 -14.23 4.74 2.18
C LYS A 72 -13.90 5.84 1.18
N HIS A 73 -14.52 7.00 1.39
CA HIS A 73 -14.10 8.25 0.77
C HIS A 73 -12.73 8.68 1.29
N TYR A 74 -12.05 9.52 0.52
CA TYR A 74 -10.79 10.10 0.94
C TYR A 74 -10.96 10.97 2.21
N ASP A 75 -10.13 10.70 3.21
CA ASP A 75 -9.97 11.51 4.42
C ASP A 75 -8.48 11.60 4.76
N GLU A 76 -7.93 12.82 4.78
CA GLU A 76 -6.51 13.06 5.09
C GLU A 76 -6.18 12.72 6.56
N ASN A 77 -7.17 12.77 7.46
CA ASN A 77 -6.94 12.51 8.88
C ASN A 77 -6.66 11.03 9.17
N GLU A 78 -7.05 10.12 8.27
CA GLU A 78 -6.76 8.69 8.41
C GLU A 78 -5.31 8.32 8.01
N TYR A 79 -4.52 9.26 7.49
CA TYR A 79 -3.13 8.99 7.08
C TYR A 79 -2.16 9.01 8.26
N ILE A 80 -1.45 7.90 8.47
CA ILE A 80 -0.32 7.83 9.39
C ILE A 80 0.98 7.87 8.57
N ARG A 81 1.61 9.05 8.48
CA ARG A 81 2.81 9.29 7.65
C ARG A 81 4.13 9.17 8.39
N ASP A 82 4.09 9.07 9.72
CA ASP A 82 5.25 8.87 10.58
C ASP A 82 5.31 7.41 11.01
N TYR A 83 6.44 6.75 10.75
CA TYR A 83 6.58 5.31 10.97
C TYR A 83 6.65 4.96 12.47
N ASP A 84 7.27 5.81 13.29
CA ASP A 84 7.33 5.59 14.74
C ASP A 84 5.94 5.76 15.38
N LYS A 85 5.14 6.70 14.87
CA LYS A 85 3.72 6.87 15.24
C LYS A 85 2.92 5.64 14.84
N PHE A 86 3.10 5.15 13.61
CA PHE A 86 2.48 3.90 13.15
C PHE A 86 2.77 2.76 14.12
N LEU A 87 4.04 2.45 14.42
CA LEU A 87 4.40 1.37 15.35
C LEU A 87 3.76 1.52 16.73
N LYS A 88 3.66 2.75 17.25
CA LYS A 88 3.00 3.00 18.55
C LYS A 88 1.49 2.71 18.52
N GLU A 89 0.81 3.02 17.42
CA GLU A 89 -0.65 2.87 17.33
C GLU A 89 -1.12 1.41 17.17
N ILE A 90 -0.29 0.51 16.64
CA ILE A 90 -0.65 -0.89 16.37
C ILE A 90 -0.07 -1.92 17.33
N ILE A 91 1.02 -1.59 18.02
CA ILE A 91 1.65 -2.52 18.99
C ILE A 91 0.97 -2.43 20.37
N THR A 92 -0.04 -1.58 20.54
CA THR A 92 -0.83 -1.45 21.77
C THR A 92 -2.04 -2.37 21.74
#